data_AF-A0AAJ6B6W9-F1
#
_entry.id   AF-A0AAJ6B6W9-F1
#
_cell.length_a   1.000
_cell.length_b   1.000
_cell.length_c   1.000
_cell.angle_alpha   90.00
_cell.angle_beta   90.00
_cell.angle_gamma   90.00
#
_symmetry.space_group_name_H-M   'P 1'
#
loop_
_entity.id
_entity.type
_entity.pdbx_description
1 polymer ?
#
loop_
_entity_poly.entity_id
_entity_poly.type
_entity_poly.pdbx_seq_one_letter_code
_entity_poly.pdbx_strand_id
1 'polypeptide(L)'
;MNTIMKIKRGLILLFLLMTVCSLYNTTNAQTYSLQSLEGAKVRVNLLYKPSLGTLAISYLKDTLLLVDYMDINNVKVLNNRFLQITYAKRAGSNEDLENMLLLCVDNKKLCQAMHIRSGSTYDMRNIQHIKGNLSEYQLFKVKVRLFGNGKNNYKLNLSIHDESTSERTPKTNHNYNKQVILSFDPNQDIFYSTRQSISKTFTVYDPKIQQTIKQDVNGVVPVITLDKSNYYYVKGEWYEQGIKDYLLKYAYK
;
A
#
# COMPACT_ATOMS: atom_id res chain seq x y z
N MET A 1 -12.28 61.58 -0.29
CA MET A 1 -11.90 60.83 -1.52
C MET A 1 -10.86 59.73 -1.28
N ASN A 2 -9.88 59.90 -0.37
CA ASN A 2 -8.82 58.91 -0.12
C ASN A 2 -9.25 57.61 0.60
N THR A 3 -10.33 57.62 1.38
CA THR A 3 -10.76 56.45 2.18
C THR A 3 -11.47 55.38 1.34
N ILE A 4 -12.30 55.80 0.38
CA ILE A 4 -13.03 54.91 -0.54
C ILE A 4 -12.05 54.14 -1.44
N MET A 5 -10.93 54.77 -1.81
CA MET A 5 -9.91 54.19 -2.68
C MET A 5 -9.06 53.13 -1.96
N LYS A 6 -8.85 53.26 -0.64
CA LYS A 6 -8.15 52.25 0.19
C LYS A 6 -9.00 50.99 0.40
N ILE A 7 -10.32 51.15 0.60
CA ILE A 7 -11.25 50.03 0.77
C ILE A 7 -11.37 49.19 -0.51
N LYS A 8 -11.42 49.84 -1.68
CA LYS A 8 -11.44 49.13 -2.99
C LYS A 8 -10.17 48.31 -3.23
N ARG A 9 -8.98 48.82 -2.85
CA ARG A 9 -7.72 48.08 -2.97
C ARG A 9 -7.62 46.89 -2.02
N GLY A 10 -8.14 47.02 -0.79
CA GLY A 10 -8.20 45.92 0.17
C GLY A 10 -9.10 44.76 -0.29
N LEU A 11 -10.27 45.09 -0.85
CA LEU A 11 -11.20 44.09 -1.41
C LEU A 11 -10.62 43.35 -2.61
N ILE A 12 -9.90 44.04 -3.49
CA ILE A 12 -9.21 43.42 -4.64
C ILE A 12 -8.12 42.47 -4.16
N LEU A 13 -7.34 42.85 -3.14
CA LEU A 13 -6.31 41.97 -2.55
C LEU A 13 -6.91 40.73 -1.89
N LEU A 14 -8.01 40.87 -1.15
CA LEU A 14 -8.70 39.76 -0.51
C LEU A 14 -9.27 38.78 -1.55
N PHE A 15 -9.83 39.30 -2.65
CA PHE A 15 -10.35 38.49 -3.74
C PHE A 15 -9.24 37.73 -4.48
N LEU A 16 -8.09 38.39 -4.71
CA LEU A 16 -6.87 37.76 -5.26
C LEU A 16 -6.29 36.69 -4.31
N LEU A 17 -6.31 36.93 -2.99
CA LEU A 17 -5.85 35.94 -2.02
C LEU A 17 -6.79 34.73 -1.97
N MET A 18 -8.11 34.95 -2.06
CA MET A 18 -9.12 33.89 -2.08
C MET A 18 -9.06 33.07 -3.37
N THR A 19 -8.78 33.67 -4.52
CA THR A 19 -8.59 32.93 -5.79
C THR A 19 -7.28 32.17 -5.83
N VAL A 20 -6.20 32.71 -5.26
CA VAL A 20 -4.94 31.97 -5.09
C VAL A 20 -5.13 30.80 -4.11
N CYS A 21 -5.78 31.01 -2.96
CA CYS A 21 -6.08 29.95 -1.99
C CYS A 21 -7.04 28.88 -2.54
N SER A 22 -7.98 29.23 -3.43
CA SER A 22 -8.88 28.25 -4.04
C SER A 22 -8.20 27.42 -5.15
N LEU A 23 -7.16 27.95 -5.81
CA LEU A 23 -6.36 27.22 -6.78
C LEU A 23 -5.33 26.26 -6.14
N TYR A 24 -4.87 26.54 -4.92
CA TYR A 24 -3.99 25.63 -4.16
C TYR A 24 -4.70 24.37 -3.62
N ASN A 25 -6.03 24.31 -3.68
CA ASN A 25 -6.83 23.12 -3.36
C ASN A 25 -7.18 22.28 -4.60
N THR A 26 -6.37 22.35 -5.65
CA THR A 26 -6.39 21.36 -6.73
C THR A 26 -5.95 20.01 -6.15
N THR A 27 -6.94 19.33 -5.59
CA THR A 27 -6.91 17.93 -5.23
C THR A 27 -6.52 17.18 -6.49
N ASN A 28 -5.29 16.69 -6.55
CA ASN A 28 -4.74 15.95 -7.68
C ASN A 28 -5.44 14.59 -7.80
N ALA A 29 -6.73 14.56 -8.11
CA ALA A 29 -7.44 13.31 -8.30
C ALA A 29 -7.02 12.68 -9.63
N GLN A 30 -6.63 11.41 -9.61
CA GLN A 30 -6.32 10.64 -10.81
C GLN A 30 -7.39 9.57 -11.03
N THR A 31 -7.82 9.38 -12.28
CA THR A 31 -8.85 8.39 -12.63
C THR A 31 -8.29 7.32 -13.55
N TYR A 32 -8.52 6.05 -13.19
CA TYR A 32 -8.07 4.89 -13.94
C TYR A 32 -9.28 4.13 -14.49
N SER A 33 -9.28 3.88 -15.80
CA SER A 33 -10.32 3.08 -16.45
C SER A 33 -9.95 1.61 -16.43
N LEU A 34 -10.86 0.76 -15.95
CA LEU A 34 -10.71 -0.69 -15.88
C LEU A 34 -11.99 -1.36 -16.40
N GLN A 35 -11.96 -2.69 -16.48
CA GLN A 35 -13.12 -3.56 -16.52
C GLN A 35 -13.26 -4.20 -15.13
N SER A 36 -14.48 -4.30 -14.60
CA SER A 36 -14.75 -5.14 -13.44
C SER A 36 -14.43 -6.60 -13.76
N LEU A 37 -14.35 -7.47 -12.76
CA LEU A 37 -14.17 -8.89 -13.02
C LEU A 37 -15.39 -9.53 -13.72
N GLU A 38 -16.56 -8.87 -13.67
CA GLU A 38 -17.75 -9.18 -14.49
C GLU A 38 -17.69 -8.63 -15.93
N GLY A 39 -16.71 -7.77 -16.24
CA GLY A 39 -16.50 -7.20 -17.58
C GLY A 39 -17.11 -5.82 -17.82
N ALA A 40 -17.80 -5.24 -16.84
CA ALA A 40 -18.35 -3.89 -16.96
C ALA A 40 -17.23 -2.84 -16.97
N LYS A 41 -17.34 -1.79 -17.80
CA LYS A 41 -16.38 -0.68 -17.76
C LYS A 41 -16.55 0.11 -16.46
N VAL A 42 -15.46 0.34 -15.75
CA VAL A 42 -15.45 1.02 -14.45
C VAL A 42 -14.34 2.08 -14.40
N ARG A 43 -14.50 3.04 -13.50
CA ARG A 43 -13.50 4.08 -13.21
C ARG A 43 -13.18 4.08 -11.73
N VAL A 44 -11.90 3.90 -11.41
CA VAL A 44 -11.38 3.98 -10.04
C VAL A 44 -10.68 5.33 -9.89
N ASN A 45 -11.04 6.09 -8.85
CA ASN A 45 -10.46 7.39 -8.58
C ASN A 45 -9.49 7.31 -7.40
N LEU A 46 -8.31 7.91 -7.54
CA LEU A 46 -7.32 8.09 -6.50
C LEU A 46 -7.35 9.55 -6.10
N LEU A 47 -7.59 9.83 -4.82
CA LEU A 47 -7.60 11.16 -4.23
C LEU A 47 -6.53 11.23 -3.15
N TYR A 48 -5.47 11.98 -3.44
CA TYR A 48 -4.35 12.18 -2.53
C TYR A 48 -4.73 13.20 -1.45
N LYS A 49 -4.49 12.84 -0.18
CA LYS A 49 -4.61 13.74 0.97
C LYS A 49 -3.32 13.72 1.79
N PRO A 50 -2.21 14.32 1.29
CA PRO A 50 -0.91 14.26 1.96
C PRO A 50 -0.94 14.84 3.38
N SER A 51 -1.72 15.91 3.61
CA SER A 51 -1.88 16.52 4.94
C SER A 51 -2.51 15.60 5.97
N LEU A 52 -3.25 14.57 5.54
CA LEU A 52 -3.86 13.55 6.38
C LEU A 52 -3.09 12.21 6.33
N GLY A 53 -1.94 12.15 5.63
CA GLY A 53 -1.20 10.91 5.42
C GLY A 53 -2.05 9.80 4.81
N THR A 54 -3.03 10.17 3.98
CA THR A 54 -4.05 9.22 3.48
C THR A 54 -4.19 9.30 1.98
N LEU A 55 -4.32 8.15 1.33
CA LEU A 55 -4.76 8.02 -0.06
C LEU A 55 -6.15 7.39 -0.09
N ALA A 56 -7.13 8.12 -0.60
CA ALA A 56 -8.49 7.62 -0.79
C ALA A 56 -8.65 7.05 -2.20
N ILE A 57 -9.11 5.81 -2.29
CA ILE A 57 -9.34 5.10 -3.53
C ILE A 57 -10.83 4.78 -3.61
N SER A 58 -11.53 5.29 -4.62
CA SER A 58 -12.98 5.18 -4.70
C SER A 58 -13.49 4.63 -6.02
N TYR A 59 -14.56 3.84 -5.92
CA TYR A 59 -15.40 3.43 -7.03
C TYR A 59 -16.86 3.54 -6.59
N LEU A 60 -17.65 4.36 -7.29
CA LEU A 60 -19.00 4.73 -6.86
C LEU A 60 -19.00 5.23 -5.40
N LYS A 61 -19.70 4.52 -4.50
CA LYS A 61 -19.78 4.83 -3.06
C LYS A 61 -18.82 4.00 -2.22
N ASP A 62 -18.10 3.05 -2.80
CA ASP A 62 -17.14 2.21 -2.08
C ASP A 62 -15.77 2.90 -2.09
N THR A 63 -15.22 3.16 -0.90
CA THR A 63 -13.95 3.87 -0.72
C THR A 63 -13.04 3.07 0.19
N LEU A 64 -11.81 2.86 -0.26
CA LEU A 64 -10.72 2.31 0.52
C LEU A 64 -9.76 3.43 0.89
N LEU A 65 -9.39 3.53 2.17
CA LEU A 65 -8.47 4.54 2.68
C LEU A 65 -7.15 3.86 3.05
N LEU A 66 -6.07 4.23 2.37
CA LEU A 66 -4.71 3.81 2.69
C LEU A 66 -4.10 4.76 3.70
N VAL A 67 -3.57 4.23 4.79
CA VAL A 67 -2.96 5.02 5.88
C VAL A 67 -1.45 5.06 5.81
N ASP A 68 -0.88 6.03 6.52
CA ASP A 68 0.56 6.33 6.53
C ASP A 68 1.13 6.54 5.11
N TYR A 69 0.27 6.94 4.18
CA TYR A 69 0.61 7.26 2.80
C TYR A 69 1.46 8.53 2.77
N MET A 70 2.63 8.44 2.15
CA MET A 70 3.51 9.59 1.92
C MET A 70 3.46 10.03 0.46
N ASP A 71 3.69 9.10 -0.47
CA ASP A 71 3.73 9.38 -1.90
C ASP A 71 3.37 8.17 -2.76
N ILE A 72 2.98 8.40 -4.01
CA ILE A 72 2.82 7.36 -5.03
C ILE A 72 4.12 7.20 -5.79
N ASN A 73 4.66 5.98 -5.77
CA ASN A 73 5.85 5.66 -6.57
C ASN A 73 5.43 5.24 -7.98
N ASN A 74 4.35 4.47 -8.10
CA ASN A 74 3.85 3.99 -9.39
C ASN A 74 2.39 3.56 -9.31
N VAL A 75 1.63 3.82 -10.38
CA VAL A 75 0.31 3.22 -10.60
C VAL A 75 0.28 2.61 -11.99
N LYS A 76 -0.09 1.32 -12.06
CA LYS A 76 -0.07 0.56 -13.29
C LYS A 76 -1.32 -0.29 -13.43
N VAL A 77 -1.97 -0.18 -14.57
CA VAL A 77 -3.01 -1.09 -15.03
C VAL A 77 -2.30 -2.37 -15.54
N LEU A 78 -2.32 -3.46 -14.77
CA LEU A 78 -1.54 -4.68 -15.08
C LEU A 78 -2.09 -5.44 -16.29
N ASN A 79 -3.41 -5.46 -16.38
CA ASN A 79 -4.21 -5.79 -17.55
C ASN A 79 -5.44 -4.88 -17.49
N ASN A 80 -6.48 -5.13 -18.27
CA ASN A 80 -7.68 -4.30 -18.21
C ASN A 80 -8.54 -4.44 -16.93
N ARG A 81 -8.20 -5.26 -15.94
CA ARG A 81 -9.04 -5.53 -14.75
C ARG A 81 -8.37 -5.26 -13.40
N PHE A 82 -7.05 -5.31 -13.34
CA PHE A 82 -6.31 -5.10 -12.09
C PHE A 82 -5.49 -3.80 -12.13
N LEU A 83 -5.61 -3.00 -11.08
CA LEU A 83 -4.84 -1.79 -10.85
C LEU A 83 -3.82 -2.03 -9.74
N GLN A 84 -2.54 -1.95 -10.08
CA GLN A 84 -1.45 -1.97 -9.12
C GLN A 84 -1.13 -0.54 -8.69
N ILE A 85 -1.03 -0.33 -7.39
CA ILE A 85 -0.63 0.92 -6.76
C ILE A 85 0.56 0.61 -5.85
N THR A 86 1.73 1.16 -6.16
CA THR A 86 2.92 1.11 -5.31
C THR A 86 3.12 2.49 -4.68
N TYR A 87 3.21 2.53 -3.36
CA TYR A 87 3.22 3.78 -2.61
C TYR A 87 4.23 3.72 -1.46
N ALA A 88 4.84 4.87 -1.17
CA ALA A 88 5.74 5.05 -0.06
C ALA A 88 4.96 5.21 1.25
N LYS A 89 5.48 4.59 2.31
CA LYS A 89 4.99 4.72 3.68
C LYS A 89 6.04 5.43 4.54
N ARG A 90 5.61 6.13 5.58
CA ARG A 90 6.51 6.67 6.60
C ARG A 90 7.34 5.55 7.26
N ALA A 91 8.66 5.71 7.25
CA ALA A 91 9.63 4.78 7.82
C ALA A 91 10.55 5.48 8.83
N GLY A 92 11.50 4.73 9.41
CA GLY A 92 12.54 5.28 10.28
C GLY A 92 13.59 6.09 9.54
N SER A 93 14.57 6.63 10.27
CA SER A 93 15.71 7.31 9.66
C SER A 93 16.57 6.34 8.83
N ASN A 94 16.98 6.76 7.63
CA ASN A 94 17.72 5.95 6.67
C ASN A 94 16.96 4.72 6.16
N GLU A 95 15.64 4.68 6.36
CA GLU A 95 14.76 3.64 5.85
C GLU A 95 13.82 4.20 4.80
N ASP A 96 13.67 3.47 3.70
CA ASP A 96 12.57 3.63 2.76
C ASP A 96 11.66 2.41 2.87
N LEU A 97 10.35 2.63 2.87
CA LEU A 97 9.35 1.56 2.87
C LEU A 97 8.32 1.79 1.78
N GLU A 98 8.06 0.75 1.00
CA GLU A 98 7.04 0.74 -0.05
C GLU A 98 6.07 -0.40 0.15
N ASN A 99 4.79 -0.09 -0.03
CA ASN A 99 3.73 -1.07 -0.10
C ASN A 99 3.18 -1.16 -1.51
N MET A 100 2.70 -2.35 -1.88
CA MET A 100 1.98 -2.60 -3.11
C MET A 100 0.58 -3.11 -2.81
N LEU A 101 -0.39 -2.39 -3.34
CA LEU A 101 -1.80 -2.77 -3.36
C LEU A 101 -2.16 -3.16 -4.79
N LEU A 102 -2.78 -4.33 -4.95
CA LEU A 102 -3.45 -4.72 -6.18
C LEU A 102 -4.96 -4.68 -5.95
N LEU A 103 -5.65 -3.91 -6.79
CA LEU A 103 -7.10 -3.73 -6.74
C LEU A 103 -7.79 -4.31 -7.96
N CYS A 104 -9.02 -4.77 -7.76
CA CYS A 104 -9.99 -4.99 -8.81
C CYS A 104 -11.37 -4.47 -8.37
N VAL A 105 -12.33 -4.49 -9.30
CA VAL A 105 -13.73 -4.20 -9.01
C VAL A 105 -14.55 -5.45 -9.30
N ASP A 106 -15.35 -5.89 -8.35
CA ASP A 106 -16.31 -6.99 -8.51
C ASP A 106 -17.60 -6.66 -7.76
N ASN A 107 -18.76 -7.06 -8.29
CA ASN A 107 -20.06 -6.85 -7.66
C ASN A 107 -20.28 -5.42 -7.14
N LYS A 108 -19.87 -4.43 -7.94
CA LYS A 108 -19.89 -3.00 -7.64
C LYS A 108 -19.08 -2.57 -6.40
N LYS A 109 -18.07 -3.34 -6.00
CA LYS A 109 -17.20 -3.06 -4.85
C LYS A 109 -15.72 -3.07 -5.27
N LEU A 110 -14.91 -2.28 -4.56
CA LEU A 110 -13.46 -2.37 -4.57
C LEU A 110 -13.03 -3.60 -3.77
N CYS A 111 -12.24 -4.45 -4.41
CA CYS A 111 -11.65 -5.64 -3.80
C CYS A 111 -10.13 -5.45 -3.68
N GLN A 112 -9.59 -5.70 -2.48
CA GLN A 112 -8.16 -5.74 -2.23
C GLN A 112 -7.62 -7.10 -2.63
N ALA A 113 -7.31 -7.27 -3.92
CA ALA A 113 -6.84 -8.55 -4.44
C ALA A 113 -5.51 -8.99 -3.83
N MET A 114 -4.65 -8.04 -3.45
CA MET A 114 -3.40 -8.28 -2.72
C MET A 114 -2.96 -6.99 -2.05
N HIS A 115 -2.42 -7.05 -0.83
CA HIS A 115 -1.76 -5.90 -0.20
C HIS A 115 -0.54 -6.36 0.59
N ILE A 116 0.65 -6.01 0.11
CA ILE A 116 1.93 -6.50 0.67
C ILE A 116 2.95 -5.37 0.79
N ARG A 117 3.99 -5.58 1.59
CA ARG A 117 5.22 -4.80 1.48
C ARG A 117 5.92 -5.19 0.19
N SER A 118 6.26 -4.21 -0.64
CA SER A 118 6.93 -4.44 -1.93
C SER A 118 8.35 -3.92 -1.99
N GLY A 119 8.72 -3.03 -1.07
CA GLY A 119 10.03 -2.41 -1.05
C GLY A 119 10.44 -2.08 0.37
N SER A 120 11.70 -2.35 0.69
CA SER A 120 12.35 -1.68 1.80
C SER A 120 13.82 -1.47 1.51
N THR A 121 14.36 -0.34 1.90
CA THR A 121 15.80 -0.08 1.86
C THR A 121 16.24 0.44 3.22
N TYR A 122 17.39 -0.02 3.70
CA TYR A 122 18.10 0.56 4.83
C TYR A 122 19.55 0.74 4.44
N ASP A 123 20.11 1.94 4.60
CA ASP A 123 21.49 2.21 4.20
C ASP A 123 22.22 3.10 5.23
N MET A 124 23.16 2.51 5.95
CA MET A 124 24.06 3.22 6.87
C MET A 124 25.50 3.32 6.35
N ARG A 125 25.78 2.87 5.13
CA ARG A 125 27.16 2.73 4.63
C ARG A 125 27.91 4.06 4.56
N ASN A 126 27.19 5.18 4.49
CA ASN A 126 27.76 6.53 4.32
C ASN A 126 27.74 7.41 5.58
N ILE A 127 27.41 6.87 6.76
CA ILE A 127 27.34 7.68 7.98
C ILE A 127 28.74 7.77 8.62
N GLN A 128 29.51 8.79 8.25
CA GLN A 128 30.94 8.94 8.61
C GLN A 128 31.21 9.45 10.05
N HIS A 129 30.18 9.79 10.83
CA HIS A 129 30.35 10.55 12.09
C HIS A 129 30.21 9.76 13.40
N ILE A 130 30.11 8.43 13.36
CA ILE A 130 29.99 7.63 14.60
C ILE A 130 31.22 6.73 14.72
N LYS A 131 32.07 7.00 15.73
CA LYS A 131 33.19 6.13 16.11
C LYS A 131 32.64 4.71 16.39
N GLY A 132 33.10 3.72 15.63
CA GLY A 132 32.66 2.33 15.73
C GLY A 132 31.53 1.91 14.79
N ASN A 133 31.21 2.72 13.76
CA ASN A 133 30.18 2.37 12.79
C ASN A 133 30.54 1.11 11.99
N LEU A 134 29.61 0.16 12.01
CA LEU A 134 29.60 -1.03 11.18
C LEU A 134 28.68 -0.73 9.99
N SER A 135 29.17 -1.02 8.79
CA SER A 135 28.45 -0.85 7.54
C SER A 135 27.23 -1.79 7.52
N GLU A 136 26.03 -1.22 7.42
CA GLU A 136 24.76 -1.94 7.37
C GLU A 136 23.99 -1.53 6.11
N TYR A 137 23.51 -2.53 5.35
CA TYR A 137 22.69 -2.35 4.17
C TYR A 137 21.62 -3.45 4.10
N GLN A 138 20.39 -3.06 3.80
CA GLN A 138 19.31 -3.99 3.50
C GLN A 138 18.50 -3.49 2.31
N LEU A 139 18.12 -4.40 1.42
CA LEU A 139 17.29 -4.14 0.27
C LEU A 139 16.33 -5.30 0.06
N PHE A 140 15.04 -5.00 0.09
CA PHE A 140 13.98 -5.93 -0.28
C PHE A 140 13.16 -5.30 -1.40
N LYS A 141 12.94 -6.02 -2.50
CA LYS A 141 12.15 -5.54 -3.64
C LYS A 141 11.30 -6.64 -4.23
N VAL A 142 10.03 -6.33 -4.51
CA VAL A 142 9.06 -7.22 -5.14
C VAL A 142 8.55 -6.60 -6.44
N LYS A 143 8.73 -7.32 -7.55
CA LYS A 143 8.12 -7.00 -8.84
C LYS A 143 7.04 -8.02 -9.16
N VAL A 144 5.96 -7.57 -9.78
CA VAL A 144 4.82 -8.45 -10.07
C VAL A 144 4.54 -8.55 -11.55
N ARG A 145 4.17 -9.75 -11.98
CA ARG A 145 3.68 -10.03 -13.34
C ARG A 145 2.41 -10.86 -13.25
N LEU A 146 1.34 -10.35 -13.86
CA LEU A 146 0.08 -11.05 -13.99
C LEU A 146 0.09 -11.98 -15.21
N PHE A 147 -0.46 -13.18 -15.02
CA PHE A 147 -0.73 -14.17 -16.04
C PHE A 147 -2.20 -14.58 -16.00
N GLY A 148 -2.69 -15.16 -17.09
CA GLY A 148 -4.10 -15.51 -17.23
C GLY A 148 -4.94 -14.37 -17.81
N ASN A 149 -6.14 -14.72 -18.27
CA ASN A 149 -7.06 -13.82 -18.97
C ASN A 149 -8.50 -13.87 -18.41
N GLY A 150 -8.74 -14.65 -17.35
CA GLY A 150 -10.06 -14.76 -16.73
C GLY A 150 -10.00 -15.20 -15.27
N LYS A 151 -11.13 -15.05 -14.56
CA LYS A 151 -11.27 -15.38 -13.13
C LYS A 151 -10.73 -16.77 -12.76
N ASN A 152 -10.84 -17.74 -13.67
CA ASN A 152 -10.45 -19.13 -13.39
C ASN A 152 -8.96 -19.44 -13.59
N ASN A 153 -8.17 -18.53 -14.18
CA ASN A 153 -6.78 -18.81 -14.54
C ASN A 153 -5.78 -17.69 -14.21
N TYR A 154 -6.21 -16.64 -13.50
CA TYR A 154 -5.29 -15.61 -13.05
C TYR A 154 -4.23 -16.17 -12.11
N LYS A 155 -2.98 -15.79 -12.35
CA LYS A 155 -1.84 -16.04 -11.48
C LYS A 155 -0.96 -14.80 -11.39
N LEU A 156 -0.37 -14.55 -10.23
CA LEU A 156 0.67 -13.54 -10.07
C LEU A 156 2.01 -14.23 -9.87
N ASN A 157 3.02 -13.89 -10.67
CA ASN A 157 4.40 -14.19 -10.36
C ASN A 157 5.03 -12.99 -9.65
N LEU A 158 5.47 -13.18 -8.43
CA LEU A 158 6.24 -12.23 -7.65
C LEU A 158 7.72 -12.56 -7.79
N SER A 159 8.48 -11.65 -8.41
CA SER A 159 9.94 -11.71 -8.45
C SER A 159 10.49 -10.89 -7.28
N ILE A 160 11.12 -11.59 -6.34
CA ILE A 160 11.63 -11.04 -5.09
C ILE A 160 13.15 -10.96 -5.19
N HIS A 161 13.71 -9.80 -4.86
CA HIS A 161 15.13 -9.60 -4.62
C HIS A 161 15.30 -9.20 -3.16
N ASP A 162 16.19 -9.89 -2.44
CA ASP A 162 16.48 -9.63 -1.04
C ASP A 162 18.00 -9.68 -0.84
N GLU A 163 18.53 -8.61 -0.28
CA GLU A 163 19.94 -8.41 -0.01
C GLU A 163 20.12 -7.79 1.37
N SER A 164 21.05 -8.36 2.14
CA SER A 164 21.47 -7.80 3.42
C SER A 164 22.98 -7.96 3.57
N THR A 165 23.62 -6.86 3.95
CA THR A 165 25.04 -6.82 4.33
C THR A 165 25.16 -6.14 5.68
N SER A 166 25.79 -6.84 6.63
CA SER A 166 26.11 -6.34 7.96
C SER A 166 27.55 -6.71 8.29
N GLU A 167 28.35 -5.72 8.66
CA GLU A 167 29.67 -5.97 9.27
C GLU A 167 29.55 -6.47 10.71
N ARG A 168 28.43 -6.16 11.40
CA ARG A 168 28.16 -6.60 12.77
C ARG A 168 27.83 -8.09 12.84
N THR A 169 27.02 -8.57 11.90
CA THR A 169 26.59 -9.97 11.83
C THR A 169 26.80 -10.54 10.44
N PRO A 170 28.07 -10.73 9.97
CA PRO A 170 28.32 -11.17 8.60
C PRO A 170 27.70 -12.52 8.24
N LYS A 171 27.45 -13.37 9.24
CA LYS A 171 26.81 -14.69 9.08
C LYS A 171 25.35 -14.60 8.60
N THR A 172 24.70 -13.44 8.73
CA THR A 172 23.33 -13.22 8.25
C THR A 172 23.29 -12.57 6.86
N ASN A 173 24.45 -12.25 6.28
CA ASN A 173 24.54 -11.62 4.98
C ASN A 173 23.99 -12.55 3.90
N HIS A 174 23.28 -11.99 2.94
CA HIS A 174 22.73 -12.72 1.83
C HIS A 174 22.45 -11.78 0.67
N ASN A 175 22.40 -12.34 -0.53
CA ASN A 175 21.91 -11.69 -1.73
C ASN A 175 21.29 -12.78 -2.60
N TYR A 176 19.98 -12.76 -2.76
CA TYR A 176 19.29 -13.77 -3.55
C TYR A 176 18.12 -13.20 -4.33
N ASN A 177 17.69 -13.99 -5.31
CA ASN A 177 16.47 -13.76 -6.07
C ASN A 177 15.56 -14.98 -5.91
N LYS A 178 14.26 -14.75 -5.70
CA LYS A 178 13.25 -15.80 -5.54
C LYS A 178 12.02 -15.48 -6.37
N GLN A 179 11.32 -16.51 -6.81
CA GLN A 179 10.00 -16.36 -7.42
C GLN A 179 8.94 -17.03 -6.56
N VAL A 180 7.80 -16.36 -6.40
CA VAL A 180 6.62 -16.89 -5.72
C VAL A 180 5.44 -16.75 -6.66
N ILE A 181 4.69 -17.83 -6.87
CA ILE A 181 3.49 -17.83 -7.69
C ILE A 181 2.28 -17.82 -6.76
N LEU A 182 1.41 -16.82 -6.92
CA LEU A 182 0.12 -16.75 -6.25
C LEU A 182 -0.99 -17.21 -7.18
N SER A 183 -1.92 -17.99 -6.63
CA SER A 183 -3.16 -18.39 -7.29
C SER A 183 -4.25 -17.38 -6.98
N PHE A 184 -5.14 -17.14 -7.94
CA PHE A 184 -6.33 -16.31 -7.72
C PHE A 184 -7.49 -17.16 -7.17
N ASP A 185 -8.13 -16.70 -6.10
CA ASP A 185 -9.39 -17.22 -5.60
C ASP A 185 -10.55 -16.40 -6.17
N PRO A 186 -11.32 -16.93 -7.14
CA PRO A 186 -12.42 -16.18 -7.76
C PRO A 186 -13.63 -16.00 -6.83
N ASN A 187 -13.69 -16.70 -5.68
CA ASN A 187 -14.80 -16.54 -4.72
C ASN A 187 -14.55 -15.39 -3.74
N GLN A 188 -13.28 -15.05 -3.52
CA GLN A 188 -12.85 -13.99 -2.60
C GLN A 188 -12.21 -12.81 -3.34
N ASP A 189 -11.99 -12.93 -4.65
CA ASP A 189 -11.29 -11.98 -5.52
C ASP A 189 -9.87 -11.61 -5.04
N ILE A 190 -9.12 -12.59 -4.54
CA ILE A 190 -7.78 -12.40 -3.96
C ILE A 190 -6.72 -13.30 -4.58
N PHE A 191 -5.46 -12.88 -4.49
CA PHE A 191 -4.31 -13.73 -4.76
C PHE A 191 -3.70 -14.27 -3.46
N TYR A 192 -3.36 -15.55 -3.43
CA TYR A 192 -2.77 -16.21 -2.26
C TYR A 192 -1.78 -17.29 -2.68
N SER A 193 -0.81 -17.62 -1.82
CA SER A 193 0.11 -18.74 -2.05
C SER A 193 -0.41 -20.04 -1.45
N THR A 194 -0.94 -19.97 -0.23
CA THR A 194 -1.33 -21.15 0.56
C THR A 194 -2.56 -20.84 1.41
N ARG A 195 -3.20 -21.88 1.94
CA ARG A 195 -4.22 -21.75 2.99
C ARG A 195 -3.67 -22.34 4.27
N GLN A 196 -3.89 -21.65 5.39
CA GLN A 196 -3.39 -22.08 6.68
C GLN A 196 -4.52 -22.16 7.69
N SER A 197 -4.56 -23.25 8.45
CA SER A 197 -5.43 -23.36 9.62
C SER A 197 -4.85 -22.52 10.75
N ILE A 198 -5.64 -21.60 11.29
CA ILE A 198 -5.27 -20.71 12.37
C ILE A 198 -6.32 -20.84 13.46
N SER A 199 -5.88 -20.93 14.71
CA SER A 199 -6.73 -20.84 15.89
C SER A 199 -5.95 -20.07 16.95
N LYS A 200 -6.01 -18.74 16.87
CA LYS A 200 -5.17 -17.86 17.68
C LYS A 200 -5.78 -16.46 17.85
N THR A 201 -5.52 -15.85 19.01
CA THR A 201 -5.79 -14.44 19.27
C THR A 201 -4.62 -13.57 18.79
N PHE A 202 -4.89 -12.67 17.85
CA PHE A 202 -3.94 -11.67 17.40
C PHE A 202 -4.16 -10.31 18.09
N THR A 203 -3.12 -9.51 18.06
CA THR A 203 -3.11 -8.11 18.46
C THR A 203 -3.10 -7.29 17.17
N VAL A 204 -4.18 -6.58 16.87
CA VAL A 204 -4.36 -5.88 15.59
C VAL A 204 -4.31 -4.39 15.83
N TYR A 205 -3.46 -3.67 15.10
CA TYR A 205 -3.55 -2.21 15.05
C TYR A 205 -4.64 -1.82 14.04
N ASP A 206 -5.70 -1.16 14.51
CA ASP A 206 -6.74 -0.61 13.64
C ASP A 206 -6.44 0.87 13.37
N PRO A 207 -6.03 1.22 12.13
CA PRO A 207 -5.70 2.60 11.79
C PRO A 207 -6.91 3.53 11.74
N LYS A 208 -8.15 3.00 11.67
CA LYS A 208 -9.38 3.79 11.66
C LYS A 208 -9.64 4.45 13.01
N ILE A 209 -9.42 3.69 14.10
CA ILE A 209 -9.62 4.14 15.49
C ILE A 209 -8.31 4.47 16.20
N GLN A 210 -7.16 4.26 15.53
CA GLN A 210 -5.80 4.46 16.05
C GLN A 210 -5.54 3.70 17.36
N GLN A 211 -6.09 2.50 17.48
CA GLN A 211 -5.98 1.67 18.68
C GLN A 211 -5.66 0.23 18.34
N THR A 212 -5.11 -0.46 19.33
CA THR A 212 -4.82 -1.88 19.24
C THR A 212 -5.96 -2.68 19.85
N ILE A 213 -6.48 -3.65 19.10
CA ILE A 213 -7.57 -4.54 19.53
C ILE A 213 -7.10 -6.00 19.55
N LYS A 214 -7.75 -6.83 20.37
CA LYS A 214 -7.58 -8.28 20.31
C LYS A 214 -8.57 -8.86 19.32
N GLN A 215 -8.11 -9.72 18.43
CA GLN A 215 -8.93 -10.36 17.42
C GLN A 215 -8.65 -11.85 17.36
N ASP A 216 -9.66 -12.65 17.65
CA ASP A 216 -9.60 -14.09 17.44
C ASP A 216 -9.74 -14.42 15.96
N VAL A 217 -8.80 -15.19 15.45
CA VAL A 217 -8.82 -15.73 14.09
C VAL A 217 -8.87 -17.24 14.24
N ASN A 218 -10.00 -17.81 13.81
CA ASN A 218 -10.25 -19.24 13.85
C ASN A 218 -10.73 -19.73 12.47
N GLY A 219 -10.11 -20.78 11.96
CA GLY A 219 -10.45 -21.41 10.68
C GLY A 219 -9.30 -21.41 9.68
N VAL A 220 -9.62 -21.76 8.44
CA VAL A 220 -8.65 -21.86 7.34
C VAL A 220 -8.66 -20.57 6.54
N VAL A 221 -7.57 -19.82 6.58
CA VAL A 221 -7.44 -18.51 5.92
C VAL A 221 -6.45 -18.53 4.75
N PRO A 222 -6.69 -17.75 3.68
CA PRO A 222 -5.70 -17.50 2.63
C PRO A 222 -4.48 -16.75 3.17
N VAL A 223 -3.29 -17.14 2.71
CA VAL A 223 -2.00 -16.58 3.13
C VAL A 223 -1.14 -16.29 1.90
N ILE A 224 -0.42 -15.17 1.93
CA ILE A 224 0.74 -14.91 1.06
C ILE A 224 1.99 -15.02 1.93
N THR A 225 2.91 -15.92 1.59
CA THR A 225 4.21 -16.04 2.28
C THR A 225 5.32 -15.50 1.40
N LEU A 226 5.95 -14.41 1.84
CA LEU A 226 7.10 -13.77 1.21
C LEU A 226 8.30 -13.87 2.15
N ASP A 227 9.11 -14.90 1.97
CA ASP A 227 10.26 -15.21 2.84
C ASP A 227 9.88 -15.23 4.33
N LYS A 228 10.31 -14.23 5.12
CA LYS A 228 10.02 -14.10 6.56
C LYS A 228 8.69 -13.41 6.88
N SER A 229 7.99 -12.87 5.88
CA SER A 229 6.73 -12.16 6.06
C SER A 229 5.55 -13.01 5.62
N ASN A 230 4.53 -13.08 6.46
CA ASN A 230 3.23 -13.67 6.11
C ASN A 230 2.18 -12.57 6.03
N TYR A 231 1.29 -12.68 5.06
CA TYR A 231 0.12 -11.81 4.93
C TYR A 231 -1.13 -12.67 5.00
N TYR A 232 -1.99 -12.41 5.99
CA TYR A 232 -3.22 -13.17 6.21
C TYR A 232 -4.42 -12.40 5.65
N TYR A 233 -5.30 -13.10 4.93
CA TYR A 233 -6.58 -12.55 4.52
C TYR A 233 -7.67 -12.95 5.51
N VAL A 234 -8.19 -11.98 6.27
CA VAL A 234 -9.18 -12.22 7.33
C VAL A 234 -10.32 -11.21 7.17
N LYS A 235 -11.57 -11.70 7.13
CA LYS A 235 -12.80 -10.87 7.07
C LYS A 235 -12.79 -9.79 5.99
N GLY A 236 -12.21 -10.08 4.82
CA GLY A 236 -12.22 -9.14 3.68
C GLY A 236 -10.98 -8.24 3.58
N GLU A 237 -10.02 -8.38 4.49
CA GLU A 237 -8.87 -7.49 4.62
C GLU A 237 -7.55 -8.27 4.70
N TRP A 238 -6.49 -7.64 4.20
CA TRP A 238 -5.12 -8.15 4.29
C TRP A 238 -4.41 -7.59 5.51
N TYR A 239 -3.70 -8.47 6.22
CA TYR A 239 -2.89 -8.13 7.38
C TYR A 239 -1.47 -8.65 7.19
N GLU A 240 -0.46 -7.80 7.35
CA GLU A 240 0.93 -8.26 7.49
C GLU A 240 1.15 -8.79 8.91
N GLN A 241 1.75 -9.97 9.04
CA GLN A 241 2.23 -10.47 10.32
C GLN A 241 3.51 -9.73 10.72
N GLY A 242 3.41 -8.97 11.80
CA GLY A 242 4.56 -8.37 12.46
C GLY A 242 5.24 -9.34 13.43
N ILE A 243 5.96 -8.80 14.40
CA ILE A 243 6.62 -9.58 15.45
C ILE A 243 5.56 -10.27 16.32
N LYS A 244 5.75 -11.56 16.61
CA LYS A 244 4.84 -12.41 17.40
C LYS A 244 3.45 -12.47 16.76
N ASP A 245 2.44 -12.04 17.51
CA ASP A 245 1.01 -12.15 17.15
C ASP A 245 0.43 -10.79 16.79
N TYR A 246 1.27 -9.90 16.28
CA TYR A 246 0.85 -8.60 15.81
C TYR A 246 0.42 -8.67 14.35
N LEU A 247 -0.76 -8.14 14.05
CA LEU A 247 -1.26 -7.97 12.69
C LEU A 247 -1.34 -6.49 12.35
N LEU A 248 -0.68 -6.12 11.25
CA LEU A 248 -0.64 -4.77 10.73
C LEU A 248 -1.61 -4.63 9.57
N LYS A 249 -2.52 -3.66 9.69
CA LYS A 249 -3.49 -3.30 8.66
C LYS A 249 -3.03 -2.01 7.98
N TYR A 250 -3.07 -1.99 6.65
CA TYR A 250 -2.61 -0.85 5.85
C TYR A 250 -3.74 0.00 5.27
N ALA A 251 -4.97 -0.50 5.31
CA ALA A 251 -6.11 0.12 4.66
C ALA A 251 -7.39 -0.16 5.43
N TYR A 252 -8.38 0.72 5.36
CA TYR A 252 -9.71 0.49 5.94
C TYR A 252 -10.81 1.05 5.04
N LYS A 253 -12.05 0.61 5.27
CA LYS A 253 -13.28 1.16 4.67
C LYS A 253 -14.07 1.98 5.69
#